data_AF-A0A6B1F649-F1
#
_entry.id   AF-A0A6B1F649-F1
#
_cell.length_a   1.000
_cell.length_b   1.000
_cell.length_c   1.000
_cell.angle_alpha   90.00
_cell.angle_beta   90.00
_cell.angle_gamma   90.00
#
_symmetry.space_group_name_H-M   'P 1'
#
loop_
_entity.id
_entity.type
_entity.pdbx_description
1 polymer ?
#
loop_
_entity_poly.entity_id
_entity_poly.type
_entity_poly.pdbx_seq_one_letter_code
_entity_poly.pdbx_strand_id
1 'polypeptide(L)'
;MSDAVRSLQQSKKSFLDLAVESWRFSRLFERLLQKLDADEARKYRGQLAWFVDKREEALRKAGMRTVNAEGEPFDPGVAATSLNAGDFDPEEELVVERMLTPIIMGPDGVERTGTVMLKKKGEES
;
A
#
# COMPACT_ATOMS: atom_id res chain seq x y z
N MET A 1 -8.77 -24.96 19.25
CA MET A 1 -9.21 -23.65 18.71
C MET A 1 -10.59 -23.86 18.10
N SER A 2 -11.60 -23.06 18.46
CA SER A 2 -12.98 -23.25 18.00
C SER A 2 -13.14 -22.92 16.50
N ASP A 3 -14.06 -23.59 15.81
CA ASP A 3 -14.39 -23.32 14.40
C ASP A 3 -14.79 -21.86 14.15
N ALA A 4 -15.44 -21.22 15.13
CA ALA A 4 -15.79 -19.80 15.07
C ALA A 4 -14.55 -18.89 14.99
N VAL A 5 -13.49 -19.21 15.76
CA VAL A 5 -12.24 -18.44 15.75
C VAL A 5 -11.53 -18.60 14.40
N ARG A 6 -11.50 -19.81 13.86
CA ARG A 6 -10.92 -20.09 12.55
C ARG A 6 -11.66 -19.35 11.43
N SER A 7 -12.99 -19.32 11.47
CA SER A 7 -13.83 -18.60 10.50
C SER A 7 -13.60 -17.09 10.54
N LEU A 8 -13.46 -16.50 11.73
CA LEU A 8 -13.15 -15.09 11.89
C LEU A 8 -11.76 -14.74 11.35
N GLN A 9 -10.75 -15.58 11.63
CA GLN A 9 -9.39 -15.39 11.08
C GLN A 9 -9.37 -15.46 9.56
N GLN A 10 -10.11 -16.41 8.96
CA GLN A 10 -10.22 -16.51 7.51
C GLN A 10 -10.93 -15.29 6.91
N SER A 11 -12.00 -14.81 7.54
CA SER A 11 -12.71 -13.59 7.11
C SER A 11 -11.81 -12.36 7.19
N LYS A 12 -11.05 -12.20 8.28
CA LYS A 12 -10.06 -11.12 8.42
C LYS A 12 -8.99 -11.20 7.34
N LYS A 13 -8.47 -12.39 7.05
CA LYS A 13 -7.49 -12.61 5.97
C LYS A 13 -8.06 -12.16 4.63
N SER A 14 -9.25 -12.64 4.26
CA SER A 14 -9.90 -12.27 3.00
C SER A 14 -10.18 -10.77 2.90
N PHE A 15 -10.56 -10.13 4.01
CA PHE A 15 -10.77 -8.68 4.07
C PHE A 15 -9.46 -7.90 3.83
N LEU A 16 -8.36 -8.29 4.47
CA LEU A 16 -7.05 -7.69 4.24
C LEU A 16 -6.59 -7.86 2.80
N ASP A 17 -6.78 -9.04 2.22
CA ASP A 17 -6.40 -9.33 0.84
C ASP A 17 -7.21 -8.43 -0.14
N LEU A 18 -8.52 -8.24 0.11
CA LEU A 18 -9.34 -7.30 -0.66
C LEU A 18 -8.90 -5.85 -0.50
N ALA A 19 -8.52 -5.42 0.71
CA ALA A 19 -8.03 -4.07 0.96
C ALA A 19 -6.72 -3.79 0.20
N VAL A 20 -5.81 -4.78 0.15
CA VAL A 20 -4.57 -4.70 -0.64
C VAL A 20 -4.88 -4.61 -2.14
N GLU A 21 -5.79 -5.44 -2.67
CA GLU A 21 -6.13 -5.37 -4.09
C GLU A 21 -6.87 -4.06 -4.46
N SER A 22 -7.72 -3.56 -3.58
CA SER A 22 -8.34 -2.23 -3.72
C SER A 22 -7.30 -1.10 -3.78
N TRP A 23 -6.24 -1.18 -2.97
CA TRP A 23 -5.09 -0.27 -3.05
C TRP A 23 -4.37 -0.37 -4.39
N ARG A 24 -4.02 -1.58 -4.83
CA ARG A 24 -3.32 -1.80 -6.11
C ARG A 24 -4.13 -1.24 -7.27
N PHE A 25 -5.44 -1.45 -7.25
CA PHE A 25 -6.36 -0.90 -8.23
C PHE A 25 -6.37 0.63 -8.20
N SER A 26 -6.46 1.27 -7.02
CA SER A 26 -6.43 2.74 -6.92
C SER A 26 -5.15 3.31 -7.51
N ARG A 27 -3.98 2.71 -7.22
CA ARG A 27 -2.68 3.11 -7.78
C ARG A 27 -2.56 2.89 -9.30
N LEU A 28 -3.16 1.82 -9.82
CA LEU A 28 -3.23 1.60 -11.26
C LEU A 28 -4.11 2.66 -11.92
N PHE A 29 -5.27 2.94 -11.35
CA PHE A 29 -6.21 3.92 -11.87
C PHE A 29 -5.63 5.33 -11.84
N GLU A 30 -4.95 5.72 -10.77
CA GLU A 30 -4.19 6.99 -10.67
C GLU A 30 -3.23 7.18 -11.85
N ARG A 31 -2.44 6.15 -12.18
CA ARG A 31 -1.50 6.19 -13.32
C ARG A 31 -2.19 6.26 -14.67
N LEU A 32 -3.39 5.69 -14.81
CA LEU A 32 -4.20 5.86 -16.01
C LEU A 32 -4.72 7.30 -16.11
N LEU A 33 -5.20 7.88 -15.01
CA LEU A 33 -5.68 9.26 -14.97
C LEU A 33 -4.60 10.29 -15.32
N GLN A 34 -3.32 9.99 -15.04
CA GLN A 34 -2.18 10.83 -15.45
C GLN A 34 -1.97 10.86 -16.97
N LYS A 35 -2.52 9.91 -17.72
CA LYS A 35 -2.41 9.82 -19.19
C LYS A 35 -3.58 10.48 -19.92
N LEU A 36 -4.66 10.82 -19.21
CA LEU A 36 -5.83 11.49 -19.77
C LEU A 36 -5.60 13.00 -19.83
N ASP A 37 -6.39 13.70 -20.66
CA ASP A 37 -6.44 15.16 -20.59
C ASP A 37 -7.02 15.62 -19.23
N ALA A 38 -6.74 16.88 -18.88
CA ALA A 38 -7.07 17.41 -17.57
C ALA A 38 -8.58 17.42 -17.26
N ASP A 39 -9.42 17.62 -18.28
CA ASP A 39 -10.86 17.72 -18.12
C ASP A 39 -11.50 16.35 -17.96
N GLU A 40 -11.03 15.35 -18.70
CA GLU A 40 -11.45 13.97 -18.52
C GLU A 40 -10.95 13.39 -17.19
N ALA A 41 -9.68 13.59 -16.85
CA ALA A 41 -9.11 13.13 -15.58
C ALA A 41 -9.85 13.70 -14.37
N ARG A 42 -10.25 14.98 -14.41
CA ARG A 42 -10.98 15.64 -13.31
C ARG A 42 -12.29 14.93 -12.95
N LYS A 43 -13.01 14.39 -13.94
CA LYS A 43 -14.28 13.67 -13.72
C LYS A 43 -14.10 12.41 -12.86
N TYR A 44 -12.98 11.71 -13.05
CA TYR A 44 -12.71 10.44 -12.38
C TYR A 44 -11.95 10.57 -11.07
N ARG A 45 -11.20 11.67 -10.84
CA ARG A 45 -10.47 11.92 -9.58
C ARG A 45 -11.38 11.89 -8.36
N GLY A 46 -12.57 12.47 -8.44
CA GLY A 46 -13.54 12.45 -7.34
C GLY A 46 -14.03 11.03 -7.00
N GLN A 47 -14.26 10.19 -8.03
CA GLN A 47 -14.67 8.80 -7.84
C GLN A 47 -13.57 7.98 -7.18
N LEU A 48 -12.33 8.14 -7.66
CA LEU A 48 -11.16 7.50 -7.08
C LEU A 48 -10.98 7.88 -5.61
N ALA A 49 -11.05 9.18 -5.27
CA ALA A 49 -10.94 9.65 -3.89
C ALA A 49 -12.02 8.99 -3.00
N TRP A 50 -13.25 8.92 -3.50
CA TRP A 50 -14.34 8.25 -2.78
C TRP A 50 -14.06 6.75 -2.54
N PHE A 51 -13.56 6.00 -3.53
CA PHE A 51 -13.20 4.60 -3.35
C PHE A 51 -12.06 4.40 -2.34
N VAL A 52 -11.05 5.28 -2.39
CA VAL A 52 -9.94 5.30 -1.43
C VAL A 52 -10.47 5.55 -0.01
N ASP A 53 -11.32 6.58 0.17
CA ASP A 53 -11.93 6.88 1.47
C ASP A 53 -12.78 5.72 1.99
N LYS A 54 -13.50 5.01 1.11
CA LYS A 54 -14.30 3.84 1.51
C LYS A 54 -13.45 2.68 1.99
N ARG A 55 -12.30 2.42 1.35
CA ARG A 55 -11.33 1.43 1.83
C ARG A 55 -10.79 1.82 3.21
N GLU A 56 -10.37 3.08 3.38
CA GLU A 56 -9.84 3.55 4.67
C GLU A 56 -10.90 3.54 5.77
N GLU A 57 -12.16 3.91 5.45
CA GLU A 57 -13.29 3.81 6.38
C GLU A 57 -13.52 2.37 6.84
N ALA A 58 -13.48 1.41 5.91
CA ALA A 58 -13.65 -0.01 6.22
C ALA A 58 -12.52 -0.54 7.11
N LEU A 59 -11.27 -0.21 6.80
CA LEU A 59 -10.12 -0.57 7.63
C LEU A 59 -10.24 0.04 9.03
N ARG A 60 -10.59 1.33 9.13
CA ARG A 60 -10.77 2.03 10.40
C ARG A 60 -11.86 1.40 11.26
N LYS A 61 -12.98 0.96 10.68
CA LYS A 61 -14.04 0.23 11.40
C LYS A 61 -13.55 -1.09 12.00
N ALA A 62 -12.53 -1.69 11.39
CA ALA A 62 -11.87 -2.88 11.89
C ALA A 62 -10.63 -2.58 12.76
N GLY A 63 -10.41 -1.33 13.16
CA GLY A 63 -9.27 -0.90 13.97
C GLY A 63 -7.93 -0.88 13.23
N MET A 64 -7.95 -0.83 11.89
CA MET A 64 -6.78 -0.90 11.03
C MET A 64 -6.60 0.36 10.18
N ARG A 65 -5.42 0.55 9.59
CA ARG A 65 -5.11 1.62 8.63
C ARG A 65 -4.04 1.19 7.63
N THR A 66 -4.02 1.83 6.46
CA THR A 66 -2.88 1.72 5.55
C THR A 66 -1.74 2.66 5.96
N VAL A 67 -0.51 2.31 5.60
CA VAL A 67 0.67 3.19 5.67
C VAL A 67 1.33 3.21 4.30
N ASN A 68 1.51 4.42 3.75
CA ASN A 68 2.32 4.65 2.57
C ASN A 68 3.72 5.09 3.02
N ALA A 69 4.76 4.48 2.46
CA ALA A 69 6.15 4.81 2.74
C ALA A 69 6.87 5.44 1.53
N GLU A 70 6.16 5.69 0.41
CA GLU A 70 6.76 6.35 -0.76
C GLU A 70 7.40 7.69 -0.39
N GLY A 71 8.63 7.91 -0.87
CA GLY A 71 9.44 9.09 -0.58
C GLY A 71 10.20 9.03 0.75
N GLU A 72 9.90 8.07 1.62
CA GLU A 72 10.61 7.89 2.89
C GLU A 72 11.92 7.10 2.71
N PRO A 73 12.95 7.39 3.52
CA PRO A 73 14.14 6.54 3.60
C PRO A 73 13.77 5.08 3.86
N PHE A 74 14.42 4.17 3.16
CA PHE A 74 14.24 2.74 3.38
C PHE A 74 15.21 2.23 4.45
N ASP A 75 14.66 1.61 5.48
CA ASP A 75 15.40 0.87 6.50
C ASP A 75 14.92 -0.59 6.50
N PRO A 76 15.81 -1.59 6.68
CA PRO A 76 15.42 -3.00 6.73
C PRO A 76 14.38 -3.36 7.82
N GLY A 77 14.20 -2.51 8.83
CA GLY A 77 13.18 -2.63 9.88
C GLY A 77 11.80 -2.10 9.48
N VAL A 78 11.66 -1.44 8.32
CA VAL A 78 10.35 -1.07 7.78
C VAL A 78 9.56 -2.34 7.49
N ALA A 79 8.27 -2.33 7.80
CA ALA A 79 7.35 -3.44 7.53
C ALA A 79 7.01 -3.59 6.03
N ALA A 80 8.00 -3.56 5.15
CA ALA A 80 7.86 -3.72 3.70
C ALA A 80 8.99 -4.59 3.12
N THR A 81 8.64 -5.47 2.19
CA THR A 81 9.61 -6.23 1.41
C THR A 81 9.99 -5.45 0.16
N SER A 82 11.29 -5.24 -0.06
CA SER A 82 11.77 -4.69 -1.33
C SER A 82 11.93 -5.79 -2.37
N LEU A 83 11.52 -5.54 -3.62
CA LEU A 83 11.72 -6.47 -4.73
C LEU A 83 13.08 -6.32 -5.42
N ASN A 84 13.73 -5.16 -5.25
CA ASN A 84 14.97 -4.81 -5.94
C ASN A 84 16.11 -4.46 -4.99
N ALA A 85 16.01 -4.81 -3.70
CA ALA A 85 17.08 -4.55 -2.73
C ALA A 85 18.42 -5.19 -3.12
N GLY A 86 18.40 -6.31 -3.85
CA GLY A 86 19.61 -6.99 -4.32
C GLY A 86 20.34 -6.24 -5.46
N ASP A 87 19.76 -5.17 -5.98
CA ASP A 87 20.35 -4.37 -7.06
C ASP A 87 21.25 -3.25 -6.52
N PHE A 88 21.34 -3.09 -5.20
CA PHE A 88 22.04 -2.00 -4.51
C PHE A 88 23.16 -2.51 -3.59
N ASP A 89 24.18 -1.69 -3.39
CA ASP A 89 25.23 -1.98 -2.41
C ASP A 89 24.72 -1.72 -0.97
N PRO A 90 25.17 -2.48 0.05
CA PRO A 90 24.69 -2.33 1.43
C PRO A 90 24.94 -0.95 2.07
N GLU A 91 25.88 -0.18 1.52
CA GLU A 91 26.24 1.16 2.00
C GLU A 91 25.40 2.27 1.32
N GLU A 92 24.59 1.93 0.32
CA GLU A 92 23.79 2.91 -0.40
C GLU A 92 22.59 3.37 0.43
N GLU A 93 22.41 4.69 0.51
CA GLU A 93 21.19 5.26 1.08
C GLU A 93 20.05 5.10 0.08
N LEU A 94 19.03 4.33 0.46
CA LEU A 94 17.88 4.04 -0.37
C LEU A 94 16.63 4.77 0.11
N VAL A 95 15.76 5.09 -0.84
CA VAL A 95 14.44 5.68 -0.60
C VAL A 95 13.40 4.78 -1.25
N VAL A 96 12.22 4.66 -0.65
CA VAL A 96 11.08 3.98 -1.26
C VAL A 96 10.63 4.80 -2.46
N GLU A 97 10.97 4.36 -3.66
CA GLU A 97 10.51 5.00 -4.90
C GLU A 97 9.01 4.79 -5.08
N ARG A 98 8.58 3.54 -4.92
CA ARG A 98 7.21 3.16 -5.23
C ARG A 98 6.73 2.05 -4.32
N MET A 99 5.54 2.23 -3.78
CA MET A 99 4.84 1.21 -3.01
C MET A 99 3.89 0.42 -3.92
N LEU A 100 4.17 -0.87 -4.07
CA LEU A 100 3.40 -1.80 -4.88
C LEU A 100 2.19 -2.35 -4.12
N THR A 101 2.35 -2.60 -2.82
CA THR A 101 1.28 -3.01 -1.91
C THR A 101 1.42 -2.26 -0.58
N PRO A 102 0.32 -1.90 0.09
CA PRO A 102 0.37 -1.10 1.30
C PRO A 102 0.84 -1.94 2.49
N ILE A 103 1.43 -1.26 3.47
CA ILE A 103 1.51 -1.81 4.83
C ILE A 103 0.14 -1.63 5.47
N ILE A 104 -0.38 -2.65 6.14
CA ILE A 104 -1.61 -2.54 6.94
C ILE A 104 -1.25 -2.74 8.41
N MET A 105 -1.51 -1.71 9.21
CA MET A 105 -1.33 -1.72 10.65
C MET A 105 -2.68 -1.98 11.33
N GLY A 106 -2.69 -2.88 12.30
CA GLY A 106 -3.79 -3.11 13.23
C GLY A 106 -3.45 -2.65 14.65
N PRO A 107 -4.32 -2.95 15.62
CA PRO A 107 -4.16 -2.50 17.01
C PRO A 107 -2.92 -3.12 17.68
N ASP A 108 -2.55 -4.33 17.28
CA ASP A 108 -1.45 -5.10 17.88
C ASP A 108 -0.14 -5.05 17.04
N GLY A 109 -0.09 -4.23 15.99
CA GLY A 109 1.07 -4.10 15.11
C GLY A 109 0.75 -4.40 13.65
N VAL A 110 1.71 -4.99 12.92
CA VAL A 110 1.62 -5.22 11.47
C VAL A 110 0.67 -6.38 11.17
N GLU A 111 -0.37 -6.11 10.38
CA GLU A 111 -1.32 -7.11 9.86
C GLU A 111 -0.95 -7.59 8.45
N ARG A 112 -0.34 -6.70 7.67
CA ARG A 112 0.23 -6.97 6.35
C ARG A 112 1.51 -6.16 6.13
N THR A 113 2.57 -6.86 5.76
CA THR A 113 3.79 -6.27 5.22
C THR A 113 3.53 -5.74 3.81
N GLY A 114 4.03 -4.54 3.52
CA GLY A 114 3.95 -3.93 2.20
C GLY A 114 4.99 -4.51 1.23
N THR A 115 4.96 -4.03 -0.01
CA THR A 115 5.95 -4.37 -1.04
C THR A 115 6.36 -3.12 -1.76
N VAL A 116 7.66 -2.91 -1.92
CA VAL A 116 8.22 -1.65 -2.43
C VAL A 116 9.26 -1.90 -3.53
N MET A 117 9.44 -0.88 -4.36
CA MET A 117 10.61 -0.66 -5.19
C MET A 117 11.42 0.47 -4.57
N LEU A 118 12.74 0.32 -4.56
CA LEU A 118 13.69 1.29 -4.03
C LEU A 118 14.42 2.00 -5.17
N LYS A 119 14.94 3.18 -4.85
CA LYS A 119 15.91 3.91 -5.66
C LYS A 119 17.01 4.50 -4.79
N LYS A 120 18.12 4.92 -5.38
CA LYS A 120 19.16 5.63 -4.63
C LYS A 120 18.65 7.00 -4.21
N LYS A 121 19.02 7.43 -3.01
CA LYS A 121 18.70 8.78 -2.55
C LYS A 121 19.35 9.82 -3.47
N GLY A 122 18.54 10.74 -3.99
CA GLY A 122 18.99 11.76 -4.95
C GLY A 122 18.83 11.37 -6.43
N GLU A 123 18.40 10.14 -6.72
CA GLU A 123 18.06 9.70 -8.08
C GLU A 123 16.67 10.25 -8.48
N GLU A 124 16.57 10.87 -9.67
CA GLU A 124 15.30 11.32 -10.23
C GLU A 124 14.48 10.14 -10.76
N SER A 125 13.14 10.19 -10.63
CA SER A 125 12.21 9.13 -11.05
C SER A 125 11.64 9.37 -12.44
#